data_AF-A0A4Y7R6X0-F1
#
_entry.id   AF-A0A4Y7R6X0-F1
#
_cell.length_a   1.000
_cell.length_b   1.000
_cell.length_c   1.000
_cell.angle_alpha   90.00
_cell.angle_beta   90.00
_cell.angle_gamma   90.00
#
_symmetry.space_group_name_H-M   'P 1'
#
loop_
_entity.id
_entity.type
_entity.pdbx_description
1 polymer ?
#
loop_
_entity_poly.entity_id
_entity_poly.type
_entity_poly.pdbx_seq_one_letter_code
_entity_poly.pdbx_strand_id
1 'polypeptide(L)'
;MDITKIFALSNKELNILIALKVYKWIPVQGNWWMNPSEQFNCSPEKADAWMHETTGIGVSYNGKKYTGYTTIHFNPSTNIDDAYELEEHIKNLGLQNSYIKALCNIVIDETWGLIHATAKQRCQAALFAAMS
;
A
#
# COMPACT_ATOMS: atom_id res chain seq x y z
N MET A 1 -2.38 -5.38 15.10
CA MET A 1 -1.83 -4.02 15.35
C MET A 1 -2.95 -3.15 15.91
N ASP A 2 -2.68 -2.24 16.85
CA ASP A 2 -3.71 -1.34 17.38
C ASP A 2 -4.16 -0.35 16.28
N ILE A 3 -5.48 -0.19 16.10
CA ILE A 3 -6.08 0.69 15.09
C ILE A 3 -5.71 2.17 15.32
N THR A 4 -5.47 2.57 16.56
CA THR A 4 -5.02 3.93 16.91
C THR A 4 -3.65 4.24 16.33
N LYS A 5 -2.76 3.23 16.25
CA LYS A 5 -1.45 3.37 15.61
C LYS A 5 -1.57 3.53 14.09
N ILE A 6 -2.60 2.95 13.47
CA ILE A 6 -2.89 3.15 12.04
C ILE A 6 -3.37 4.57 11.76
N PHE A 7 -4.12 5.17 12.68
CA PHE A 7 -4.60 6.55 12.53
C PHE A 7 -3.49 7.59 12.58
N ALA A 8 -2.42 7.32 13.33
CA ALA A 8 -1.27 8.19 13.43
C ALA A 8 -0.39 8.20 12.16
N LEU A 9 -0.59 7.25 11.23
CA LEU A 9 0.24 7.15 10.03
C LEU A 9 0.03 8.33 9.08
N SER A 10 1.14 8.87 8.58
CA SER A 10 1.12 9.75 7.42
C SER A 10 0.63 9.00 6.18
N ASN A 11 0.16 9.73 5.17
CA ASN A 11 -0.29 9.15 3.90
C ASN A 11 0.83 8.33 3.24
N LYS A 12 2.06 8.84 3.29
CA LYS A 12 3.25 8.15 2.77
C LYS A 12 3.47 6.81 3.47
N GLU A 13 3.48 6.79 4.80
CA GLU A 13 3.68 5.55 5.57
C GLU A 13 2.56 4.55 5.34
N LEU A 14 1.31 5.03 5.26
CA LEU A 14 0.15 4.19 4.98
C LEU A 14 0.25 3.52 3.61
N ASN A 15 0.60 4.27 2.54
CA ASN A 15 0.76 3.73 1.19
C ASN A 15 1.89 2.70 1.12
N ILE A 16 3.03 2.98 1.77
CA ILE A 16 4.14 2.01 1.89
C ILE A 16 3.65 0.73 2.56
N LEU A 17 2.98 0.84 3.72
CA LEU A 17 2.51 -0.33 4.45
C LEU A 17 1.47 -1.13 3.66
N ILE A 18 0.60 -0.49 2.88
CA ILE A 18 -0.35 -1.19 2.01
C ILE A 18 0.39 -1.98 0.93
N ALA A 19 1.33 -1.34 0.22
CA ALA A 19 2.14 -2.01 -0.79
C ALA A 19 2.85 -3.25 -0.22
N LEU A 20 3.43 -3.13 0.97
CA LEU A 20 4.22 -4.20 1.59
C LEU A 20 3.36 -5.29 2.26
N LYS A 21 2.29 -4.91 2.96
CA LYS A 21 1.53 -5.81 3.83
C LYS A 21 0.28 -6.36 3.18
N VAL A 22 -0.39 -5.58 2.34
CA VAL A 22 -1.59 -6.01 1.63
C VAL A 22 -1.18 -6.66 0.31
N TYR A 23 -0.51 -5.92 -0.57
CA TYR A 23 -0.14 -6.42 -1.90
C TYR A 23 1.12 -7.32 -1.93
N LYS A 24 1.85 -7.40 -0.82
CA LYS A 24 3.11 -8.18 -0.70
C LYS A 24 4.19 -7.76 -1.71
N TRP A 25 4.24 -6.49 -2.09
CA TRP A 25 5.31 -5.98 -2.95
C TRP A 25 6.64 -5.97 -2.23
N ILE A 26 7.72 -6.15 -2.99
CA ILE A 26 9.08 -6.18 -2.46
C ILE A 26 9.65 -4.76 -2.53
N PRO A 27 10.10 -4.17 -1.40
CA PRO A 27 10.71 -2.86 -1.42
C PRO A 27 12.05 -2.94 -2.13
N VAL A 28 12.29 -1.97 -3.02
CA VAL A 28 13.60 -1.71 -3.63
C VAL A 28 14.26 -0.61 -2.79
N GLN A 29 15.37 -0.91 -2.13
CA GLN A 29 16.14 0.08 -1.39
C GLN A 29 17.08 0.84 -2.33
N GLY A 30 16.53 1.77 -3.11
CA GLY A 30 17.33 2.72 -3.89
C GLY A 30 17.73 3.93 -3.05
N ASN A 31 18.89 3.90 -2.40
CA ASN A 31 19.51 5.08 -1.82
C ASN A 31 20.77 5.42 -2.62
N TRP A 32 20.81 6.57 -3.31
CA TRP A 32 21.91 6.91 -4.24
C TRP A 32 23.32 6.90 -3.62
N TRP A 33 23.44 6.90 -2.29
CA TRP A 33 24.70 6.86 -1.53
C TRP A 33 25.12 5.49 -1.00
N MET A 34 24.34 4.42 -1.20
CA MET A 34 24.73 3.05 -0.76
C MET A 34 25.56 2.32 -1.83
N ASN A 35 26.20 1.21 -1.50
CA ASN A 35 26.86 0.36 -2.51
C ASN A 35 25.82 -0.46 -3.31
N PRO A 36 25.89 -0.52 -4.66
CA PRO A 36 24.89 -1.22 -5.48
C PRO A 36 24.67 -2.70 -5.16
N SER A 37 25.69 -3.41 -4.67
CA SER A 37 25.59 -4.81 -4.24
C SER A 37 24.88 -4.99 -2.88
N GLU A 38 24.67 -3.92 -2.13
CA GLU A 38 24.04 -3.90 -0.80
C GLU A 38 22.66 -3.23 -0.81
N GLN A 39 22.29 -2.57 -1.91
CA GLN A 39 21.04 -1.82 -2.07
C GLN A 39 19.84 -2.70 -2.45
N PHE A 40 20.07 -3.89 -3.00
CA PHE A 40 19.04 -4.57 -3.79
C PHE A 40 18.94 -6.06 -3.49
N ASN A 41 17.71 -6.53 -3.30
CA ASN A 41 17.36 -7.95 -3.41
C ASN A 41 17.30 -8.43 -4.89
N CYS A 42 17.82 -7.62 -5.82
CA CYS A 42 17.82 -7.82 -7.28
C CYS A 42 19.14 -7.28 -7.88
N SER A 43 19.41 -7.49 -9.17
CA SER A 43 20.64 -7.01 -9.80
C SER A 43 20.66 -5.48 -9.95
N PRO A 44 21.84 -4.82 -9.86
CA PRO A 44 21.97 -3.36 -9.98
C PRO A 44 21.37 -2.77 -11.26
N GLU A 45 21.48 -3.46 -12.41
CA GLU A 45 20.95 -2.98 -13.70
C GLU A 45 19.42 -2.92 -13.72
N LYS A 46 18.77 -3.76 -12.91
CA LYS A 46 17.30 -3.75 -12.77
C LYS A 46 16.83 -2.65 -11.85
N ALA A 47 17.58 -2.38 -10.79
CA ALA A 47 17.22 -1.32 -9.88
C ALA A 47 17.34 0.07 -10.51
N ASP A 48 18.36 0.30 -11.35
CA ASP A 48 18.52 1.54 -12.12
C ASP A 48 17.36 1.75 -13.10
N ALA A 49 16.95 0.71 -13.84
CA ALA A 49 15.76 0.75 -14.68
C ALA A 49 14.48 1.06 -13.89
N TRP A 50 14.31 0.49 -12.69
CA TRP A 50 13.10 0.65 -11.88
C TRP A 50 13.01 2.00 -11.15
N MET A 51 14.13 2.62 -10.82
CA MET A 51 14.18 3.97 -10.24
C MET A 51 13.74 5.05 -11.24
N HIS A 52 13.94 4.80 -12.54
CA HIS A 52 13.67 5.78 -13.60
C HIS A 52 12.34 5.57 -14.35
N GLU A 53 11.74 4.37 -14.34
CA GLU A 53 10.57 4.07 -15.20
C GLU A 53 9.18 4.34 -14.60
N THR A 54 8.99 4.48 -13.29
CA THR A 54 7.61 4.42 -12.78
C THR A 54 6.90 5.77 -12.76
N THR A 55 6.10 6.02 -13.79
CA THR A 55 4.80 6.73 -13.74
C THR A 55 3.64 5.80 -13.36
N GLY A 56 3.93 4.62 -12.77
CA GLY A 56 2.94 3.56 -12.49
C GLY A 56 3.18 2.77 -11.19
N ILE A 57 2.30 1.79 -10.95
CA ILE A 57 2.06 1.02 -9.70
C ILE A 57 3.21 0.01 -9.38
N GLY A 58 4.49 0.39 -9.51
CA GLY A 58 5.65 -0.50 -9.36
C GLY A 58 5.96 -1.37 -10.59
N VAL A 59 7.01 -2.20 -10.53
CA VAL A 59 7.50 -3.00 -11.68
C VAL A 59 7.39 -4.50 -11.43
N SER A 60 6.98 -5.26 -12.45
CA SER A 60 6.91 -6.73 -12.40
C SER A 60 8.13 -7.39 -13.03
N TYR A 61 8.78 -8.30 -12.32
CA TYR A 61 9.92 -9.08 -12.83
C TYR A 61 9.99 -10.48 -12.20
N ASN A 62 10.20 -11.52 -13.02
CA ASN A 62 10.23 -12.92 -12.59
C ASN A 62 9.05 -13.31 -11.69
N GLY A 63 7.84 -12.84 -12.03
CA GLY A 63 6.62 -13.11 -11.25
C GLY A 63 6.54 -12.36 -9.91
N LYS A 64 7.49 -11.48 -9.59
CA LYS A 64 7.50 -10.66 -8.37
C LYS A 64 7.25 -9.20 -8.72
N LYS A 65 6.50 -8.51 -7.86
CA LYS A 65 6.22 -7.09 -8.00
C LYS A 65 7.05 -6.28 -7.01
N TYR A 66 7.78 -5.30 -7.54
CA TYR A 66 8.73 -4.46 -6.82
C TYR A 66 8.22 -3.03 -6.74
N THR A 67 8.54 -2.33 -5.65
CA THR A 67 8.15 -0.94 -5.44
C THR A 67 9.31 -0.10 -4.94
N GLY A 68 9.49 1.09 -5.51
CA GLY A 68 10.48 2.06 -5.06
C GLY A 68 10.10 2.57 -3.67
N TYR A 69 11.03 2.51 -2.71
CA TYR A 69 10.76 2.97 -1.34
C TYR A 69 10.52 4.49 -1.24
N THR A 70 11.03 5.26 -2.21
CA THR A 70 11.04 6.73 -2.20
C THR A 70 10.00 7.36 -3.13
N THR A 71 9.58 6.67 -4.19
CA THR A 71 8.70 7.18 -5.27
C THR A 71 7.54 6.23 -5.54
N ILE A 72 6.65 6.08 -4.57
CA ILE A 72 5.42 5.31 -4.79
C ILE A 72 4.39 6.22 -5.50
N HIS A 73 4.17 5.99 -6.80
CA HIS A 73 3.06 6.61 -7.56
C HIS A 73 1.68 6.01 -7.19
N PHE A 74 1.68 4.85 -6.55
CA PHE A 74 0.50 4.23 -5.94
C PHE A 74 0.08 4.96 -4.66
N ASN A 75 -0.98 5.76 -4.73
CA ASN A 75 -1.36 6.66 -3.64
C ASN A 75 -2.82 6.48 -3.19
N PRO A 76 -3.21 5.25 -2.78
CA PRO A 76 -4.59 4.95 -2.42
C PRO A 76 -5.07 5.73 -1.19
N SER A 77 -4.18 6.26 -0.34
CA SER A 77 -4.60 7.11 0.79
C SER A 77 -5.17 8.46 0.37
N THR A 78 -4.89 8.92 -0.85
CA THR A 78 -5.26 10.26 -1.36
C THR A 78 -6.01 10.23 -2.68
N ASN A 79 -5.86 9.17 -3.47
CA ASN A 79 -6.60 8.91 -4.69
C ASN A 79 -7.71 7.89 -4.41
N ILE A 80 -8.97 8.25 -4.68
CA ILE A 80 -10.12 7.39 -4.42
C ILE A 80 -10.20 6.21 -5.39
N ASP A 81 -9.75 6.37 -6.63
CA ASP A 81 -9.77 5.30 -7.64
C ASP A 81 -8.80 4.18 -7.24
N ASP A 82 -7.56 4.54 -6.85
CA ASP A 82 -6.58 3.61 -6.28
C ASP A 82 -7.12 2.94 -4.98
N ALA A 83 -7.93 3.65 -4.19
CA ALA A 83 -8.55 3.08 -3.00
C ALA A 83 -9.61 2.03 -3.33
N TYR A 84 -10.38 2.21 -4.41
CA TYR A 84 -11.31 1.19 -4.89
C TYR A 84 -10.59 -0.04 -5.44
N GLU A 85 -9.49 0.13 -6.18
CA GLU A 85 -8.65 -1.01 -6.61
C GLU A 85 -8.12 -1.81 -5.41
N LEU A 86 -7.75 -1.12 -4.33
CA LEU A 86 -7.36 -1.76 -3.07
C LEU A 86 -8.50 -2.57 -2.44
N GLU A 87 -9.74 -2.06 -2.46
CA GLU A 87 -10.90 -2.80 -1.95
C GLU A 87 -11.19 -4.07 -2.75
N GLU A 88 -11.10 -3.99 -4.08
CA GLU A 88 -11.22 -5.17 -4.94
C GLU A 88 -10.13 -6.20 -4.64
N HIS A 89 -8.89 -5.74 -4.41
CA HIS A 89 -7.80 -6.62 -4.02
C HIS A 89 -8.06 -7.28 -2.66
N ILE A 90 -8.52 -6.54 -1.65
CA ILE A 90 -8.92 -7.07 -0.33
C ILE A 90 -10.02 -8.14 -0.46
N LYS A 91 -11.00 -7.92 -1.34
CA LYS A 91 -12.03 -8.91 -1.66
C LYS A 91 -11.43 -10.18 -2.27
N ASN A 92 -10.51 -10.04 -3.22
CA ASN A 92 -9.81 -11.18 -3.85
C ASN A 92 -8.95 -11.98 -2.85
N LEU A 93 -8.45 -11.32 -1.80
CA LEU A 93 -7.75 -11.98 -0.70
C LEU A 93 -8.69 -12.68 0.31
N GLY A 94 -10.01 -12.57 0.15
CA GLY A 94 -11.00 -13.13 1.08
C GLY A 94 -11.10 -12.37 2.42
N LEU A 95 -10.60 -11.15 2.48
CA LEU A 95 -10.52 -10.34 3.72
C LEU A 95 -11.70 -9.36 3.88
N GLN A 96 -12.75 -9.50 3.07
CA GLN A 96 -13.86 -8.55 3.00
C GLN A 96 -14.59 -8.34 4.34
N ASN A 97 -14.83 -9.40 5.11
CA ASN A 97 -15.52 -9.28 6.40
C ASN A 97 -14.68 -8.51 7.43
N SER A 98 -13.38 -8.81 7.51
CA SER A 98 -12.44 -8.09 8.37
C SER A 98 -12.31 -6.62 7.96
N TYR A 99 -12.30 -6.36 6.66
CA TYR A 99 -12.30 -5.01 6.09
C TYR A 99 -13.53 -4.20 6.48
N ILE A 100 -14.73 -4.74 6.25
CA ILE A 100 -15.99 -4.05 6.59
C ILE A 100 -16.05 -3.77 8.08
N LYS A 101 -15.71 -4.76 8.92
CA LYS A 101 -15.68 -4.56 10.38
C LYS A 101 -14.70 -3.46 10.79
N ALA A 102 -13.52 -3.42 10.17
CA ALA A 102 -12.54 -2.36 10.42
C ALA A 102 -13.07 -1.00 9.97
N LEU A 103 -13.67 -0.91 8.78
CA LEU A 103 -14.23 0.33 8.25
C LEU A 103 -15.36 0.88 9.13
N CYS A 104 -16.27 0.02 9.62
CA CYS A 104 -17.31 0.42 10.56
C CYS A 104 -16.75 0.95 11.89
N ASN A 105 -15.58 0.48 12.33
CA ASN A 105 -14.94 1.02 13.53
C ASN A 105 -14.26 2.39 13.29
N ILE A 106 -13.92 2.69 12.04
CA ILE A 106 -13.23 3.91 11.64
C ILE A 106 -14.22 5.03 11.32
N VAL A 107 -15.32 4.66 10.67
CA VAL A 107 -16.37 5.57 10.26
C VAL A 107 -17.37 5.69 11.41
N ILE A 108 -17.52 6.91 11.94
CA ILE A 108 -18.35 7.20 13.12
C ILE A 108 -19.86 7.10 12.82
N ASP A 109 -20.26 6.99 11.55
CA ASP A 109 -21.67 7.02 11.11
C ASP A 109 -22.04 5.78 10.27
N GLU A 110 -23.08 5.08 10.71
CA GLU A 110 -23.27 3.63 10.51
C GLU A 110 -23.58 3.19 9.07
N THR A 111 -24.06 4.09 8.20
CA THR A 111 -24.41 3.73 6.82
C THR A 111 -24.02 4.79 5.79
N TRP A 112 -24.35 6.06 6.03
CA TRP A 112 -23.90 7.17 5.17
C TRP A 112 -22.38 7.34 5.24
N GLY A 113 -21.79 7.19 6.42
CA GLY A 113 -20.35 7.31 6.59
C GLY A 113 -19.56 6.25 5.82
N LEU A 114 -20.09 5.03 5.64
CA LEU A 114 -19.40 3.96 4.91
C LEU A 114 -19.28 4.28 3.41
N ILE A 115 -20.32 4.86 2.83
CA ILE A 115 -20.33 5.30 1.43
C ILE A 115 -19.39 6.49 1.25
N HIS A 116 -19.37 7.42 2.22
CA HIS A 116 -18.52 8.61 2.18
C HIS A 116 -17.16 8.45 2.84
N ALA A 117 -16.74 7.22 3.14
CA ALA A 117 -15.43 6.95 3.70
C ALA A 117 -14.36 7.49 2.76
N THR A 118 -13.46 8.31 3.30
CA THR A 118 -12.35 8.88 2.55
C THR A 118 -11.39 7.80 2.07
N ALA A 119 -10.62 8.08 1.02
CA ALA A 119 -9.58 7.19 0.52
C ALA A 119 -8.62 6.73 1.64
N LYS A 120 -8.27 7.65 2.56
CA LYS A 120 -7.46 7.34 3.75
C LYS A 120 -8.14 6.36 4.70
N GLN A 121 -9.41 6.55 5.04
CA GLN A 121 -10.14 5.65 5.96
C GLN A 121 -10.27 4.24 5.36
N ARG A 122 -10.54 4.13 4.06
CA ARG A 122 -10.57 2.85 3.32
C ARG A 122 -9.20 2.16 3.38
N CYS A 123 -8.13 2.90 3.13
CA CYS A 123 -6.76 2.42 3.26
C CYS A 123 -6.41 1.92 4.67
N GLN A 124 -6.83 2.65 5.71
CA GLN A 124 -6.62 2.26 7.10
C GLN A 124 -7.37 0.97 7.45
N ALA A 125 -8.62 0.83 7.00
CA ALA A 125 -9.41 -0.39 7.15
C ALA A 125 -8.76 -1.58 6.44
N ALA A 126 -8.29 -1.39 5.20
CA ALA A 126 -7.62 -2.42 4.41
C ALA A 126 -6.32 -2.90 5.07
N LEU A 127 -5.49 -1.97 5.55
CA LEU A 127 -4.27 -2.29 6.28
C LEU A 127 -4.58 -3.04 7.58
N PHE A 128 -5.59 -2.60 8.34
CA PHE A 128 -6.01 -3.27 9.56
C PHE A 128 -6.47 -4.71 9.27
N ALA A 129 -7.29 -4.91 8.24
CA ALA A 129 -7.79 -6.22 7.85
C ALA A 129 -6.66 -7.19 7.44
N ALA A 130 -5.63 -6.71 6.75
CA ALA A 130 -4.49 -7.54 6.35
C ALA A 130 -3.47 -7.82 7.48
N MET A 131 -3.59 -7.13 8.61
CA MET A 131 -2.70 -7.25 9.78
C MET A 131 -3.39 -7.87 11.00
N SER A 132 -4.67 -8.22 10.88
CA SER A 132 -5.48 -8.91 11.90
C SER A 132 -5.39 -10.41 11.71
#